data_AF-A0A7S3VWU7-F1
#
_entry.id   AF-A0A7S3VWU7-F1
#
_cell.length_a   1.000
_cell.length_b   1.000
_cell.length_c   1.000
_cell.angle_alpha   90.00
_cell.angle_beta   90.00
_cell.angle_gamma   90.00
#
_symmetry.space_group_name_H-M   'P 1'
#
loop_
_entity.id
_entity.type
_entity.pdbx_description
1 polymer ?
#
loop_
_entity_poly.entity_id
_entity_poly.type
_entity_poly.pdbx_seq_one_letter_code
_entity_poly.pdbx_strand_id
1 'polypeptide(L)'
;FGWGLENGSARFDKGQIGASFPYSAIYKKVQALIGGRVKLFITGSAPLSPEIQKFIQTVFNAPVRQGYGLTETCACSAVQFWGDSTTSCVGPPTVSTVLRLADWEEGNYQNSDKDKPEIGMRRGE
;
A
#
# COMPACT_ATOMS: atom_id res chain seq x y z
N PHE A 1 -20.04 0.00 14.93
CA PHE A 1 -18.76 -0.52 14.38
C PHE A 1 -18.62 -0.16 12.90
N GLY A 2 -19.58 -0.49 12.03
CA GLY A 2 -19.55 -0.19 10.58
C GLY A 2 -19.36 1.29 10.21
N TRP A 3 -20.14 2.20 10.81
CA TRP A 3 -20.00 3.66 10.61
C TRP A 3 -18.59 4.21 10.83
N GLY A 4 -17.82 3.62 11.75
CA GLY A 4 -16.42 4.03 11.99
C GLY A 4 -15.47 3.60 10.87
N LEU A 5 -15.73 2.44 10.27
CA LEU A 5 -14.96 1.93 9.13
C LEU A 5 -15.26 2.73 7.86
N GLU A 6 -16.53 3.05 7.61
CA GLU A 6 -16.93 3.93 6.50
C GLU A 6 -16.31 5.33 6.64
N ASN A 7 -16.34 5.90 7.84
CA ASN A 7 -15.70 7.18 8.12
C ASN A 7 -14.18 7.14 7.88
N GLY A 8 -13.51 6.08 8.32
CA GLY A 8 -12.07 5.89 8.09
C GLY A 8 -11.73 5.69 6.61
N SER A 9 -12.53 4.93 5.88
CA SER A 9 -12.38 4.74 4.43
C SER A 9 -12.53 6.07 3.67
N ALA A 10 -13.57 6.86 3.98
CA ALA A 10 -13.77 8.18 3.38
C ALA A 10 -12.65 9.18 3.72
N ARG A 11 -12.00 9.01 4.88
CA ARG A 11 -10.83 9.80 5.28
C ARG A 11 -9.56 9.34 4.56
N PHE A 12 -9.39 8.04 4.38
CA PHE A 12 -8.31 7.47 3.58
C PHE A 12 -8.32 8.02 2.15
N ASP A 13 -9.49 8.10 1.53
CA ASP A 13 -9.65 8.64 0.17
C ASP A 13 -9.29 10.13 0.08
N LYS A 14 -9.28 10.84 1.22
CA LYS A 14 -8.82 12.24 1.36
C LYS A 14 -7.33 12.35 1.75
N GLY A 15 -6.60 11.24 1.76
CA GLY A 15 -5.20 11.17 2.20
C GLY A 15 -5.01 11.27 3.72
N GLN A 16 -6.06 11.07 4.50
CA GLN A 16 -5.99 11.11 5.97
C GLN A 16 -5.79 9.71 6.57
N ILE A 17 -5.27 9.69 7.80
CA ILE A 17 -5.03 8.46 8.55
C ILE A 17 -6.09 8.32 9.64
N GLY A 18 -6.65 7.11 9.78
CA GLY A 18 -7.61 6.74 10.80
C GLY A 18 -9.00 7.34 10.66
N ALA A 19 -9.91 6.83 11.49
CA ALA A 19 -11.25 7.40 11.66
C ALA A 19 -11.22 8.68 12.53
N SER A 20 -12.27 9.50 12.43
CA SER A 20 -12.43 10.67 13.29
C SER A 20 -12.57 10.29 14.78
N PHE A 21 -12.32 11.27 15.66
CA PHE A 21 -12.26 11.11 17.11
C PHE A 21 -13.34 10.22 17.76
N PRO A 22 -14.66 10.38 17.48
CA PRO A 22 -15.68 9.56 18.15
C PRO A 22 -15.55 8.08 17.79
N TYR A 23 -15.06 7.76 16.59
CA TYR A 23 -14.86 6.38 16.14
C TYR A 23 -13.47 5.84 16.51
N SER A 24 -12.42 6.68 16.50
CA SER A 24 -11.07 6.25 16.84
C SER A 24 -10.94 5.78 18.29
N ALA A 25 -11.74 6.35 19.21
CA ALA A 25 -11.83 5.92 20.60
C ALA A 25 -12.26 4.45 20.76
N ILE A 26 -13.11 3.95 19.85
CA ILE A 26 -13.60 2.56 19.86
C ILE A 26 -12.46 1.58 19.56
N TYR A 27 -11.52 1.97 18.70
CA TYR A 27 -10.40 1.12 18.28
C TYR A 27 -9.24 1.09 19.28
N LYS A 28 -9.24 1.92 20.33
CA LYS A 28 -8.15 1.95 21.33
C LYS A 28 -7.87 0.57 21.96
N LYS A 29 -8.91 -0.24 22.19
CA LYS A 29 -8.75 -1.61 22.71
C LYS A 29 -8.00 -2.51 21.74
N VAL A 30 -8.30 -2.40 20.44
CA VAL A 30 -7.62 -3.18 19.38
C VAL A 30 -6.20 -2.68 19.17
N GLN A 31 -5.99 -1.36 19.18
CA GLN A 31 -4.66 -0.75 19.11
C GLN A 31 -3.76 -1.19 20.28
N ALA A 32 -4.31 -1.36 21.48
CA ALA A 32 -3.57 -1.83 22.64
C ALA A 32 -3.04 -3.26 22.48
N LEU A 33 -3.66 -4.11 21.66
CA LEU A 33 -3.20 -5.49 21.41
C LEU A 33 -1.82 -5.54 20.76
N ILE A 34 -1.46 -4.51 19.99
CA ILE A 34 -0.14 -4.34 19.36
C ILE A 34 0.72 -3.28 20.08
N GLY A 35 0.38 -2.95 21.32
CA GLY A 35 1.11 -2.01 22.18
C GLY A 35 0.64 -0.55 22.14
N GLY A 36 -0.31 -0.19 21.28
CA GLY A 36 -0.97 1.13 21.26
C GLY A 36 -0.09 2.31 20.82
N ARG A 37 1.13 2.06 20.36
CA ARG A 37 2.11 3.08 19.92
C ARG A 37 2.64 2.85 18.52
N VAL A 38 1.97 2.02 17.73
CA VAL A 38 2.36 1.77 16.35
C VAL A 38 2.19 3.05 15.53
N LYS A 39 3.24 3.41 14.79
CA LYS A 39 3.28 4.60 13.95
C LYS A 39 3.27 4.28 12.47
N LEU A 40 3.63 3.06 12.08
CA LEU A 40 3.76 2.66 10.68
C LEU A 40 3.60 1.15 10.57
N PHE A 41 2.90 0.73 9.53
CA PHE A 41 2.93 -0.64 9.03
C PHE A 41 3.61 -0.64 7.66
N ILE A 42 4.54 -1.58 7.48
CA ILE A 42 5.16 -1.87 6.19
C ILE A 42 4.75 -3.28 5.79
N THR A 43 4.37 -3.44 4.53
CA THR A 43 3.90 -4.70 3.93
C THR A 43 4.56 -4.86 2.57
N GLY A 44 4.77 -6.11 2.15
CA GLY A 44 5.37 -6.43 0.87
C GLY A 44 5.21 -7.90 0.52
N SER A 45 5.93 -8.35 -0.51
CA SER A 45 5.94 -9.71 -1.07
C SER A 45 4.67 -10.15 -1.80
N ALA A 46 3.48 -9.79 -1.32
CA ALA A 46 2.20 -10.16 -1.93
C ALA A 46 1.31 -8.92 -2.16
N PRO A 47 0.45 -8.93 -3.19
CA PRO A 47 -0.50 -7.84 -3.43
C PRO A 47 -1.43 -7.63 -2.24
N LEU A 48 -1.48 -6.40 -1.71
CA LEU A 48 -2.42 -6.02 -0.67
C LEU A 48 -3.69 -5.44 -1.30
N SER A 49 -4.86 -5.96 -0.90
CA SER A 49 -6.13 -5.40 -1.37
C SER A 49 -6.34 -3.97 -0.82
N PRO A 50 -6.90 -3.05 -1.62
CA PRO A 50 -7.23 -1.70 -1.16
C PRO A 50 -8.14 -1.70 0.08
N GLU A 51 -9.08 -2.64 0.16
CA GLU A 51 -10.03 -2.75 1.27
C GLU A 51 -9.32 -3.10 2.58
N ILE A 52 -8.36 -4.04 2.53
CA ILE A 52 -7.57 -4.43 3.70
C ILE A 52 -6.66 -3.28 4.13
N GLN A 53 -6.03 -2.58 3.18
CA GLN A 53 -5.19 -1.42 3.48
C GLN A 53 -5.98 -0.32 4.20
N LYS A 54 -7.17 0.01 3.70
CA LYS A 54 -8.08 0.99 4.31
C LYS A 54 -8.55 0.55 5.70
N PHE A 55 -8.89 -0.73 5.86
CA PHE A 55 -9.32 -1.30 7.13
C PHE A 55 -8.24 -1.20 8.21
N ILE A 56 -7.02 -1.66 7.92
CA ILE A 56 -5.90 -1.65 8.87
C ILE A 56 -5.54 -0.20 9.25
N GLN A 57 -5.41 0.69 8.26
CA GLN A 57 -5.11 2.10 8.51
C GLN A 57 -6.19 2.80 9.34
N THR A 58 -7.46 2.40 9.16
CA THR A 58 -8.59 2.92 9.94
C THR A 58 -8.57 2.46 11.39
N VAL A 59 -8.47 1.14 11.60
CA VAL A 59 -8.55 0.52 12.94
C VAL A 59 -7.34 0.89 13.78
N PHE A 60 -6.13 0.81 13.21
CA PHE A 60 -4.91 1.06 13.95
C PHE A 60 -4.48 2.52 13.98
N ASN A 61 -5.17 3.40 13.23
CA ASN A 61 -4.86 4.83 13.14
C ASN A 61 -3.38 5.10 12.81
N ALA A 62 -2.80 4.28 11.93
CA ALA A 62 -1.43 4.39 11.48
C ALA A 62 -1.35 4.08 9.98
N PRO A 63 -0.44 4.75 9.25
CA PRO A 63 -0.26 4.53 7.82
C PRO A 63 0.20 3.09 7.53
N VAL A 64 -0.35 2.51 6.46
CA VAL A 64 0.07 1.22 5.90
C VAL A 64 0.74 1.48 4.55
N ARG A 65 2.01 1.11 4.43
CA ARG A 65 2.82 1.34 3.22
C ARG A 65 3.27 0.03 2.62
N GLN A 66 3.09 -0.09 1.31
CA GLN A 66 3.53 -1.23 0.53
C GLN A 66 4.95 -0.99 0.03
N GLY A 67 5.71 -2.07 -0.07
CA GLY A 67 7.03 -2.09 -0.65
C GLY A 67 7.28 -3.40 -1.37
N TYR A 68 8.21 -3.35 -2.32
CA TYR A 68 8.68 -4.50 -3.08
C TYR A 68 10.18 -4.66 -2.89
N GLY A 69 10.62 -5.91 -2.81
CA GLY A 69 12.00 -6.28 -2.88
C GLY A 69 12.16 -7.79 -2.76
N LEU A 70 13.39 -8.23 -2.97
CA LEU A 70 13.77 -9.64 -3.00
C LEU A 70 14.90 -9.86 -1.99
N THR A 71 15.14 -11.11 -1.62
CA THR A 71 16.28 -11.49 -0.78
C THR A 71 17.61 -11.06 -1.39
N GLU A 72 17.72 -11.14 -2.72
CA GLU A 72 18.86 -10.81 -3.57
C GLU A 72 19.13 -9.30 -3.65
N THR A 73 18.13 -8.47 -3.33
CA THR A 73 18.22 -6.99 -3.38
C THR A 73 18.26 -6.36 -1.98
N CYS A 74 18.61 -7.15 -0.96
CA CYS A 74 18.65 -6.70 0.43
C CYS A 74 17.29 -6.16 0.92
N ALA A 75 16.23 -6.93 0.64
CA ALA A 75 14.86 -6.77 1.13
C ALA A 75 13.98 -5.67 0.50
N CYS A 76 14.47 -4.45 0.25
CA CYS A 76 13.62 -3.35 -0.24
C CYS A 76 14.21 -2.57 -1.42
N SER A 77 13.58 -2.74 -2.58
CA SER A 77 13.94 -2.08 -3.85
C SER A 77 13.02 -0.90 -4.17
N ALA A 78 11.75 -0.96 -3.77
CA ALA A 78 10.77 0.10 -3.93
C ALA A 78 9.86 0.18 -2.69
N VAL A 79 9.45 1.39 -2.31
CA VAL A 79 8.57 1.61 -1.15
C VAL A 79 7.75 2.89 -1.30
N GLN A 80 6.50 2.84 -0.87
CA GLN A 80 5.62 4.02 -0.83
C GLN A 80 6.10 5.08 0.17
N PHE A 81 5.93 6.35 -0.20
CA PHE A 81 6.25 7.45 0.70
C PHE A 81 5.31 7.51 1.90
N TRP A 82 5.78 8.13 2.99
CA TRP A 82 4.98 8.29 4.21
C TRP A 82 3.62 8.95 3.96
N GLY A 83 3.52 9.94 3.09
CA GLY A 83 2.26 10.63 2.77
C GLY A 83 1.41 9.96 1.69
N ASP A 84 1.90 8.88 1.08
CA ASP A 84 1.25 8.24 -0.04
C ASP A 84 0.07 7.35 0.41
N SER A 85 -1.12 7.67 -0.09
CA SER A 85 -2.35 6.92 0.16
C SER A 85 -2.84 6.18 -1.09
N THR A 86 -2.01 6.07 -2.13
CA THR A 86 -2.32 5.21 -3.28
C THR A 86 -2.38 3.75 -2.85
N THR A 87 -3.28 3.00 -3.46
CA THR A 87 -3.48 1.57 -3.22
C THR A 87 -3.05 0.79 -4.46
N SER A 88 -2.80 -0.50 -4.29
CA SER A 88 -2.41 -1.41 -5.38
C SER A 88 -1.11 -1.02 -6.10
N CYS A 89 -0.19 -0.32 -5.42
CA CYS A 89 1.14 -0.03 -5.92
C CYS A 89 2.16 -0.08 -4.78
N VAL A 90 3.43 -0.27 -5.12
CA VAL A 90 4.53 -0.41 -4.15
C VAL A 90 5.36 0.87 -4.00
N GLY A 91 5.01 1.91 -4.73
CA GLY A 91 5.73 3.19 -4.72
C GLY A 91 6.99 3.21 -5.61
N PRO A 92 7.77 4.30 -5.54
CA PRO A 92 8.97 4.48 -6.35
C PRO A 92 10.17 3.64 -5.84
N PRO A 93 11.21 3.49 -6.68
CA PRO A 93 12.49 2.89 -6.25
C PRO A 93 13.11 3.61 -5.06
N THR A 94 13.83 2.86 -4.22
CA THR A 94 14.66 3.45 -3.16
C THR A 94 15.84 4.21 -3.75
N VAL A 95 16.42 5.14 -2.98
CA VAL A 95 17.52 6.02 -3.45
C VAL A 95 18.77 5.28 -3.93
N SER A 96 18.94 4.02 -3.53
CA SER A 96 20.07 3.15 -3.88
C SER A 96 19.77 2.20 -5.04
N THR A 97 18.56 2.25 -5.61
CA THR A 97 18.08 1.24 -6.55
C THR A 97 17.67 1.86 -7.87
N VAL A 98 18.05 1.21 -8.97
CA VAL A 98 17.59 1.54 -10.32
C VAL A 98 16.74 0.37 -10.82
N LEU A 99 15.50 0.64 -11.20
CA LEU A 99 14.58 -0.33 -11.77
C LEU A 99 14.37 -0.04 -13.25
N ARG A 100 14.39 -1.08 -14.07
CA ARG A 100 14.04 -1.04 -15.50
C ARG A 100 13.14 -2.23 -15.78
N LEU A 101 12.08 -1.99 -16.56
CA LEU A 101 11.19 -3.02 -17.03
C LEU A 101 11.73 -3.58 -18.36
N ALA A 102 12.03 -4.87 -18.40
CA ALA A 102 12.41 -5.60 -19.61
C ALA A 102 11.18 -6.31 -20.20
N ASP A 103 11.13 -6.45 -21.53
CA ASP A 103 10.08 -7.23 -22.16
C ASP A 103 10.30 -8.72 -21.83
N TRP A 104 9.22 -9.41 -21.45
CA TRP A 104 9.24 -10.83 -21.12
C TRP A 104 8.43 -11.60 -22.17
N GLU A 105 9.13 -12.23 -23.10
CA GLU A 105 8.53 -12.87 -24.27
C GLU A 105 7.70 -14.10 -23.88
N GLU A 106 8.21 -14.94 -22.97
CA GLU A 106 7.54 -16.17 -22.54
C GLU A 106 6.24 -15.89 -21.78
N GLY A 107 6.18 -14.77 -21.05
CA GLY A 107 4.98 -14.30 -20.35
C GLY A 107 4.06 -13.43 -21.22
N ASN A 108 4.46 -13.11 -22.45
CA ASN A 108 3.77 -12.18 -23.35
C ASN A 108 3.53 -10.81 -22.69
N TYR A 109 4.53 -10.31 -21.95
CA TYR A 109 4.50 -9.00 -21.29
C TYR A 109 5.47 -8.05 -21.99
N GLN A 110 4.94 -6.99 -22.56
CA GLN A 110 5.73 -6.02 -23.31
C GLN A 110 5.51 -4.62 -22.77
N ASN A 111 6.56 -3.80 -22.83
CA ASN A 111 6.46 -2.39 -22.52
C ASN A 111 5.46 -1.65 -23.45
N SER A 112 5.28 -2.14 -24.67
CA SER A 112 4.31 -1.66 -25.67
C SER A 112 2.85 -1.95 -25.29
N ASP A 113 2.59 -2.81 -24.28
CA ASP A 113 1.23 -3.11 -23.83
C ASP A 113 0.48 -1.90 -23.27
N LYS A 114 1.19 -0.81 -22.97
CA LYS A 114 0.57 0.47 -22.62
C LYS A 114 -0.34 1.01 -23.73
N ASP A 115 -0.02 0.75 -24.99
CA ASP A 115 -0.75 1.26 -26.15
C ASP A 115 -1.96 0.38 -26.51
N LYS A 116 -2.06 -0.81 -25.90
CA LYS A 116 -3.18 -1.74 -26.07
C LYS A 116 -4.35 -1.34 -25.15
N PRO A 117 -5.54 -0.98 -25.70
CA PRO A 117 -6.66 -0.49 -24.91
C PRO A 117 -7.20 -1.50 -23.89
N GLU A 118 -7.00 -2.80 -24.12
CA GLU A 118 -7.41 -3.87 -23.22
C GLU A 118 -6.51 -4.05 -21.98
N ILE A 119 -5.26 -3.56 -22.01
CA ILE A 119 -4.30 -3.65 -20.89
C ILE A 119 -4.04 -2.27 -20.30
N GLY A 120 -3.72 -1.29 -21.14
CA GLY A 120 -3.55 0.12 -20.75
C GLY A 120 -2.38 0.40 -19.81
N MET A 121 -1.47 -0.55 -19.58
CA MET A 121 -0.32 -0.41 -18.69
C MET A 121 0.92 -1.13 -19.24
N ARG A 122 2.11 -0.63 -18.91
CA ARG A 122 3.37 -1.30 -19.25
C ARG A 122 3.49 -2.59 -18.44
N ARG A 123 3.93 -3.67 -19.08
CA ARG A 123 4.22 -4.96 -18.43
C ARG A 123 5.62 -5.43 -18.82
N GLY A 124 6.18 -6.30 -18.01
CA GLY A 124 7.51 -6.86 -18.22
C GLY A 124 8.04 -7.49 -16.94
N GLU A 125 9.31 -7.88 -16.96
CA GLU A 125 10.06 -8.34 -15.79
C GLU A 125 11.10 -7.32 -15.30
#